data_AF-A0AAU4IM11-F1
#
_entry.id   AF-A0AAU4IM11-F1
#
_cell.length_a   1.000
_cell.length_b   1.000
_cell.length_c   1.000
_cell.angle_alpha   90.00
_cell.angle_beta   90.00
_cell.angle_gamma   90.00
#
_symmetry.space_group_name_H-M   'P 1'
#
loop_
_entity.id
_entity.type
_entity.pdbx_description
1 polymer ?
#
loop_
_entity_poly.entity_id
_entity_poly.type
_entity_poly.pdbx_seq_one_letter_code
_entity_poly.pdbx_strand_id
1 'polypeptide(L)'
;MATQRLPFPVPDECAHHFVDSYADMHDLARDLVVPDGVSEAAATVLRTARELLRQSYYCHEYSTVAVMHSLIAVEFVLRDRIPDAGKKPLPGLTKQGVGAGILTARQAEYLD
;
A
#
# COMPACT_ATOMS: atom_id res chain seq x y z
N MET A 1 18.11 -12.05 -34.95
CA MET A 1 16.93 -11.56 -34.20
C MET A 1 17.20 -10.10 -33.85
N ALA A 2 16.35 -9.17 -34.28
CA ALA A 2 16.47 -7.78 -33.85
C ALA A 2 15.94 -7.67 -32.41
N THR A 3 16.80 -7.31 -31.46
CA THR A 3 16.38 -6.97 -30.09
C THR A 3 15.54 -5.71 -30.16
N GLN A 4 14.23 -5.85 -30.07
CA GLN A 4 13.31 -4.72 -29.92
C GLN A 4 13.61 -4.05 -28.59
N ARG A 5 14.32 -2.92 -28.63
CA ARG A 5 14.53 -2.07 -27.46
C ARG A 5 13.23 -1.31 -27.23
N LEU A 6 12.50 -1.67 -26.18
CA LEU A 6 11.37 -0.88 -25.74
C LEU A 6 11.88 0.51 -25.30
N PRO A 7 11.19 1.60 -25.65
CA PRO A 7 11.56 2.92 -25.14
C PRO A 7 11.49 2.90 -23.62
N PHE A 8 12.39 3.64 -22.98
CA PHE A 8 12.32 3.85 -21.54
C PHE A 8 11.01 4.60 -21.22
N PRO A 9 10.26 4.21 -20.17
CA PRO A 9 9.01 4.88 -19.83
C PRO A 9 9.25 6.36 -19.53
N VAL A 10 8.34 7.21 -20.02
CA VAL A 10 8.34 8.65 -19.74
C VAL A 10 7.67 8.87 -18.38
N PRO A 11 8.15 9.79 -17.54
CA PRO A 11 7.49 10.14 -16.29
C PRO A 11 6.03 10.55 -16.51
N ASP A 12 5.15 10.17 -15.58
CA ASP A 12 3.76 10.60 -15.55
C ASP A 12 3.71 12.10 -15.25
N GLU A 13 2.92 12.87 -16.01
CA GLU A 13 2.80 14.31 -15.79
C GLU A 13 2.29 14.63 -14.37
N CYS A 14 1.44 13.77 -13.80
CA CYS A 14 0.95 13.92 -12.44
C CYS A 14 2.06 13.73 -11.40
N ALA A 15 3.13 13.00 -11.71
CA ALA A 15 4.24 12.80 -10.78
C ALA A 15 4.91 14.14 -10.42
N HIS A 16 4.96 15.09 -11.37
CA HIS A 16 5.51 16.43 -11.14
C HIS A 16 4.74 17.28 -10.13
N HIS A 17 3.54 16.86 -9.73
CA HIS A 17 2.82 17.49 -8.61
C HIS A 17 3.34 17.03 -7.23
N PHE A 18 4.05 15.91 -7.18
CA PHE A 18 4.52 15.29 -5.94
C PHE A 18 6.05 15.31 -5.83
N VAL A 19 6.76 15.16 -6.94
CA VAL A 19 8.21 14.99 -7.00
C VAL A 19 8.81 15.53 -8.29
N ASP A 20 10.07 15.95 -8.27
CA ASP A 20 10.75 16.45 -9.47
C ASP A 20 11.49 15.35 -10.24
N SER A 21 11.84 14.24 -9.58
CA SER A 21 12.59 13.14 -10.16
C SER A 21 12.18 11.77 -9.63
N TYR A 22 12.62 10.71 -10.31
CA TYR A 22 12.44 9.34 -9.83
C TYR A 22 13.15 9.10 -8.48
N ALA A 23 14.28 9.78 -8.24
CA ALA A 23 15.01 9.67 -6.98
C ALA A 23 14.17 10.21 -5.81
N ASP A 24 13.44 11.30 -6.05
CA ASP A 24 12.54 11.88 -5.04
C ASP A 24 11.36 10.94 -4.74
N MET A 25 10.89 10.15 -5.72
CA MET A 25 9.89 9.10 -5.46
C MET A 25 10.44 7.95 -4.63
N HIS A 26 11.70 7.59 -4.83
CA HIS A 26 12.36 6.63 -3.95
C HIS A 26 12.41 7.16 -2.53
N ASP A 27 12.79 8.43 -2.36
CA ASP A 27 12.88 9.08 -1.06
C ASP A 27 11.52 9.22 -0.38
N LEU A 28 10.45 9.54 -1.13
CA LEU A 28 9.08 9.56 -0.65
C LEU A 28 8.61 8.18 -0.17
N ALA A 29 8.91 7.12 -0.95
CA ALA A 29 8.48 5.76 -0.64
C ALA A 29 9.36 5.08 0.41
N ARG A 30 10.58 5.56 0.65
CA ARG A 30 11.57 4.95 1.57
C ARG A 30 11.03 4.80 2.99
N ASP A 31 10.30 5.79 3.46
CA ASP A 31 9.79 5.82 4.84
C ASP A 31 8.55 4.95 5.03
N LEU A 32 7.99 4.39 3.95
CA LEU A 32 6.91 3.40 3.98
C LEU A 32 7.49 2.02 4.36
N VAL A 33 7.77 1.87 5.65
CA VAL A 33 8.31 0.62 6.22
C VAL A 33 7.19 -0.36 6.60
N VAL A 34 7.48 -1.65 6.48
CA VAL A 34 6.57 -2.70 6.96
C VAL A 34 6.64 -2.75 8.48
N PRO A 35 5.51 -2.65 9.20
CA PRO A 35 5.52 -2.74 10.65
C PRO A 35 5.95 -4.13 11.15
N ASP A 36 6.62 -4.18 12.30
CA ASP A 36 6.96 -5.44 12.95
C ASP A 36 5.70 -6.21 13.40
N GLY A 37 5.79 -7.54 13.37
CA GLY A 37 4.71 -8.41 13.83
C GLY A 37 3.49 -8.49 12.90
N VAL A 38 3.62 -8.07 11.64
CA VAL A 38 2.66 -8.43 10.59
C VAL A 38 3.00 -9.81 10.01
N SER A 39 2.00 -10.51 9.47
CA SER A 39 2.23 -11.80 8.83
C SER A 39 3.09 -11.65 7.57
N GLU A 40 3.84 -12.69 7.19
CA GLU A 40 4.71 -12.65 6.00
C GLU A 40 3.93 -12.35 4.71
N ALA A 41 2.68 -12.82 4.62
CA ALA A 41 1.79 -12.50 3.51
C ALA A 41 1.50 -10.99 3.45
N ALA A 42 1.13 -10.37 4.57
CA ALA A 42 0.90 -8.93 4.64
C ALA A 42 2.19 -8.13 4.37
N ALA A 43 3.33 -8.58 4.92
CA ALA A 43 4.63 -7.98 4.67
C ALA A 43 5.00 -7.98 3.18
N THR A 44 4.71 -9.09 2.48
CA THR A 44 4.94 -9.20 1.04
C THR A 44 4.10 -8.20 0.26
N VAL A 45 2.81 -8.10 0.58
CA VAL A 45 1.89 -7.17 -0.11
C VAL A 45 2.29 -5.71 0.14
N LEU A 46 2.65 -5.33 1.37
CA LEU A 46 3.11 -3.98 1.71
C LEU A 46 4.42 -3.61 1.02
N ARG A 47 5.39 -4.54 0.94
CA ARG A 47 6.63 -4.33 0.18
C ARG A 47 6.33 -4.09 -1.30
N THR A 48 5.46 -4.90 -1.89
CA THR A 48 5.03 -4.73 -3.29
C THR A 48 4.34 -3.38 -3.50
N ALA A 49 3.44 -2.99 -2.60
CA ALA A 49 2.77 -1.69 -2.66
C ALA A 49 3.77 -0.52 -2.64
N ARG A 50 4.80 -0.57 -1.78
CA ARG A 50 5.86 0.45 -1.76
C ARG A 50 6.60 0.55 -3.08
N GLU A 51 6.95 -0.58 -3.68
CA GLU A 51 7.64 -0.57 -4.98
C GLU A 51 6.74 -0.05 -6.10
N LEU A 52 5.45 -0.38 -6.08
CA LEU A 52 4.48 0.16 -7.03
C LEU A 52 4.28 1.67 -6.86
N LEU A 53 4.23 2.17 -5.60
CA LEU A 53 4.23 3.62 -5.34
C LEU A 53 5.47 4.28 -5.94
N ARG A 54 6.66 3.71 -5.74
CA ARG A 54 7.89 4.23 -6.34
C ARG A 54 7.83 4.23 -7.87
N GLN A 55 7.27 3.19 -8.48
CA GLN A 55 7.09 3.12 -9.93
C GLN A 55 6.01 4.06 -10.46
N SER A 56 5.12 4.59 -9.60
CA SER A 56 4.09 5.52 -10.03
C SER A 56 4.62 6.83 -10.61
N TYR A 57 5.92 7.11 -10.42
CA TYR A 57 6.64 8.14 -11.17
C TYR A 57 6.44 8.04 -12.68
N TYR A 58 6.34 6.82 -13.21
CA TYR A 58 6.19 6.55 -14.65
C TYR A 58 4.73 6.33 -15.07
N CYS A 59 3.85 5.99 -14.13
CA CYS A 59 2.45 5.72 -14.42
C CYS A 59 1.59 5.78 -13.16
N HIS A 60 0.64 6.70 -13.11
CA HIS A 60 -0.26 6.89 -11.97
C HIS A 60 -1.05 5.62 -11.60
N GLU A 61 -1.35 4.73 -12.55
CA GLU A 61 -2.05 3.47 -12.29
C GLU A 61 -1.34 2.61 -11.23
N TYR A 62 -0.01 2.66 -11.16
CA TYR A 62 0.72 1.95 -10.12
C TYR A 62 0.42 2.46 -8.70
N SER A 63 0.11 3.74 -8.54
CA SER A 63 -0.33 4.29 -7.25
C SER A 63 -1.68 3.71 -6.84
N THR A 64 -2.64 3.68 -7.76
CA THR A 64 -3.96 3.05 -7.53
C THR A 64 -3.82 1.57 -7.15
N VAL A 65 -3.00 0.82 -7.89
CA VAL A 65 -2.74 -0.59 -7.60
C VAL A 65 -2.05 -0.76 -6.24
N ALA A 66 -1.09 0.10 -5.90
CA ALA A 66 -0.42 0.07 -4.61
C ALA A 66 -1.35 0.33 -3.42
N VAL A 67 -2.27 1.29 -3.56
CA VAL A 67 -3.31 1.57 -2.55
C VAL A 67 -4.18 0.34 -2.34
N MET A 68 -4.63 -0.30 -3.42
CA MET A 68 -5.43 -1.53 -3.33
C MET A 68 -4.67 -2.68 -2.65
N HIS A 69 -3.38 -2.86 -2.96
CA HIS A 69 -2.55 -3.85 -2.28
C HIS A 69 -2.44 -3.54 -0.79
N SER A 70 -2.22 -2.27 -0.43
CA SER A 70 -2.12 -1.85 0.97
C SER A 70 -3.42 -2.12 1.74
N LEU A 71 -4.59 -1.85 1.14
CA LEU A 71 -5.89 -2.16 1.74
C LEU A 71 -6.08 -3.66 1.97
N ILE A 72 -5.66 -4.50 1.01
CA ILE A 72 -5.69 -5.96 1.16
C ILE A 72 -4.78 -6.40 2.32
N ALA A 73 -3.58 -5.82 2.45
CA ALA A 73 -2.67 -6.14 3.55
C ALA A 73 -3.26 -5.74 4.91
N VAL A 74 -3.88 -4.57 5.00
CA VAL A 74 -4.59 -4.13 6.22
C VAL A 74 -5.72 -5.09 6.57
N GLU A 75 -6.52 -5.49 5.59
CA GLU A 75 -7.60 -6.46 5.79
C GLU A 75 -7.06 -7.80 6.30
N PHE A 76 -5.95 -8.31 5.72
CA PHE A 76 -5.30 -9.52 6.21
C PHE A 76 -4.84 -9.40 7.66
N VAL A 77 -4.16 -8.31 8.01
CA VAL A 77 -3.67 -8.09 9.38
C VAL A 77 -4.82 -7.95 10.37
N LEU A 78 -5.90 -7.25 10.01
CA LEU A 78 -7.06 -7.11 10.87
C LEU A 78 -7.77 -8.46 11.08
N ARG A 79 -7.92 -9.27 10.01
CA ARG A 79 -8.51 -10.60 10.14
C ARG A 79 -7.68 -11.55 10.99
N ASP A 80 -6.35 -11.46 10.90
CA ASP A 80 -5.43 -12.25 11.70
C ASP A 80 -5.47 -11.88 13.19
N ARG A 81 -5.59 -10.58 13.49
CA ARG A 81 -5.55 -10.08 14.87
C ARG A 81 -6.92 -10.05 15.57
N ILE A 82 -8.02 -9.94 14.84
CA ILE A 82 -9.37 -9.83 15.41
C ILE A 82 -9.95 -11.25 15.62
N PRO A 83 -10.30 -11.64 16.85
CA PRO A 83 -11.03 -12.87 17.11
C PRO A 83 -12.39 -12.86 16.40
N ASP A 84 -12.79 -13.99 15.82
CA ASP A 84 -14.09 -14.15 15.13
C ASP A 84 -14.34 -13.11 14.01
N ALA A 85 -13.27 -12.64 13.35
CA ALA A 85 -13.34 -11.70 12.23
C ALA A 85 -14.25 -12.20 11.08
N GLY A 86 -14.29 -13.51 10.87
CA GLY A 86 -15.11 -14.15 9.83
C GLY A 86 -14.79 -13.60 8.43
N LYS A 87 -15.83 -13.38 7.61
CA LYS A 87 -15.73 -12.79 6.26
C LYS A 87 -16.21 -11.34 6.23
N LYS A 88 -16.10 -10.62 7.34
CA LYS A 88 -16.57 -9.22 7.40
C LYS A 88 -15.77 -8.35 6.42
N PRO A 89 -16.42 -7.38 5.76
CA PRO A 89 -15.73 -6.41 4.92
C PRO A 89 -14.89 -5.46 5.80
N LEU A 90 -13.90 -4.78 5.20
CA LEU A 90 -12.96 -3.92 5.89
C LEU A 90 -13.60 -2.92 6.88
N PRO A 91 -14.68 -2.18 6.56
CA PRO A 91 -15.31 -1.27 7.53
C PRO A 91 -15.83 -1.99 8.79
N GLY A 92 -16.31 -3.23 8.64
CA GLY A 92 -16.74 -4.07 9.77
C GLY A 92 -15.55 -4.55 10.62
N LEU A 93 -14.43 -4.86 9.98
CA LEU A 93 -13.19 -5.22 10.65
C LEU A 93 -12.58 -4.01 11.38
N THR A 94 -12.61 -2.82 10.78
CA THR A 94 -12.13 -1.58 11.39
C THR A 94 -12.89 -1.29 12.70
N LYS A 95 -14.23 -1.36 12.68
CA LYS A 95 -15.07 -1.16 13.89
C LYS A 95 -14.78 -2.19 14.98
N GLN A 96 -14.62 -3.46 14.60
CA GLN A 96 -14.30 -4.52 15.56
C GLN A 96 -12.88 -4.38 16.11
N GLY A 97 -11.92 -3.95 15.28
CA GLY A 97 -10.55 -3.66 15.67
C GLY A 97 -10.44 -2.55 16.71
N VAL A 98 -11.28 -1.52 16.63
CA VAL A 98 -11.41 -0.50 17.68
C VAL A 98 -11.94 -1.11 18.97
N GLY A 99 -13.02 -1.89 18.89
CA GLY A 99 -13.62 -2.55 20.06
C GLY A 99 -12.66 -3.54 20.76
N ALA A 100 -11.77 -4.16 20.00
CA ALA A 100 -10.74 -5.08 20.50
C ALA A 100 -9.44 -4.38 20.95
N GLY A 101 -9.34 -3.04 20.83
CA GLY A 101 -8.14 -2.29 21.18
C GLY A 101 -6.95 -2.49 20.22
N ILE A 102 -7.18 -3.09 19.05
CA ILE A 102 -6.16 -3.34 18.01
C ILE A 102 -5.91 -2.05 17.21
N LEU A 103 -6.96 -1.27 16.99
CA LEU A 103 -6.90 0.04 16.33
C LEU A 103 -7.25 1.14 17.32
N THR A 104 -6.49 2.24 17.26
CA THR A 104 -6.91 3.50 17.86
C THR A 104 -8.06 4.12 17.06
N ALA A 105 -8.86 4.98 17.68
CA ALA A 105 -9.92 5.71 16.99
C ALA A 105 -9.41 6.50 15.77
N ARG A 106 -8.20 7.08 15.89
CA ARG A 106 -7.55 7.81 14.81
C ARG A 106 -7.13 6.91 13.64
N GLN A 107 -6.64 5.70 13.92
CA GLN A 107 -6.33 4.74 12.84
C GLN A 107 -7.59 4.24 12.14
N ALA A 108 -8.69 4.09 12.88
CA ALA A 108 -9.97 3.73 12.30
C ALA A 108 -10.53 4.83 11.39
N GLU A 109 -10.38 6.10 11.76
CA GLU A 109 -10.78 7.24 10.92
C GLU A 109 -10.02 7.28 9.59
N TYR A 110 -8.74 6.89 9.56
CA TYR A 110 -7.99 6.79 8.30
C TYR A 110 -8.36 5.60 7.42
N LEU A 111 -9.12 4.64 7.95
CA LEU A 111 -9.50 3.38 7.27
C LEU A 111 -11.00 3.31 6.92
N ASP A 112 -11.80 4.27 7.37
CA ASP A 112 -13.24 4.41 7.06
C ASP A 112 -13.42 5.23 5.76
#